data_AF-A0A6A8V4K0-F1
#
_entry.id   AF-A0A6A8V4K0-F1
#
_cell.length_a   1.000
_cell.length_b   1.000
_cell.length_c   1.000
_cell.angle_alpha   90.00
_cell.angle_beta   90.00
_cell.angle_gamma   90.00
#
_symmetry.space_group_name_H-M   'P 1'
#
loop_
_entity.id
_entity.type
_entity.pdbx_description
1 polymer ?
#
loop_
_entity_poly.entity_id
_entity_poly.type
_entity_poly.pdbx_seq_one_letter_code
_entity_poly.pdbx_strand_id
1 'polypeptide(L)'
;MKQKENTKQDKTNVSSSTKDLKEDKGAIKKKQLDYLKEHEQKVVDLVKAQNSKVESVQIDWDHTQWGDGGLTTPEYYMSVFGRINNIEESSWGVDIPINEDNTLNLDEMYIGSDIRIGGRLFE
;
A
#
# COMPACT_ATOMS: atom_id res chain seq x y z
N MET A 1 46.29 -18.66 -28.05
CA MET A 1 45.94 -17.28 -27.62
C MET A 1 44.43 -17.25 -27.39
N LYS A 2 43.92 -17.86 -26.29
CA LYS A 2 43.43 -17.21 -25.06
C LYS A 2 42.64 -15.91 -25.29
N GLN A 3 41.32 -16.02 -25.32
CA GLN A 3 40.36 -14.92 -25.20
C GLN A 3 39.79 -14.88 -23.77
N LYS A 4 39.97 -13.69 -23.18
CA LYS A 4 39.17 -12.96 -22.19
C LYS A 4 38.47 -13.71 -21.04
N GLU A 5 39.15 -13.60 -19.92
CA GLU A 5 38.65 -13.39 -18.56
C GLU A 5 37.58 -12.27 -18.49
N ASN A 6 36.47 -12.54 -17.78
CA ASN A 6 35.61 -11.53 -17.19
C ASN A 6 35.09 -12.07 -15.85
N THR A 7 35.83 -11.71 -14.81
CA THR A 7 35.48 -11.39 -13.42
C THR A 7 34.17 -11.96 -12.85
N LYS A 8 34.33 -13.03 -12.04
CA LYS A 8 33.46 -13.31 -10.89
C LYS A 8 33.60 -12.17 -9.89
N GLN A 9 32.53 -11.45 -9.60
CA GLN A 9 32.40 -10.74 -8.32
C GLN A 9 31.62 -11.64 -7.36
N ASP A 10 32.37 -12.40 -6.58
CA ASP A 10 31.99 -12.77 -5.23
C ASP A 10 31.68 -11.48 -4.44
N LYS A 11 30.43 -11.31 -4.02
CA LYS A 11 30.09 -10.49 -2.85
C LYS A 11 29.57 -11.43 -1.77
N THR A 12 30.51 -11.98 -1.03
CA THR A 12 30.30 -12.66 0.25
C THR A 12 29.77 -11.67 1.28
N ASN A 13 28.49 -11.87 1.63
CA ASN A 13 27.92 -11.94 2.98
C ASN A 13 28.42 -10.93 4.05
N VAL A 14 27.53 -10.01 4.45
CA VAL A 14 27.49 -9.48 5.82
C VAL A 14 26.10 -9.75 6.40
N SER A 15 25.95 -10.95 6.97
CA SER A 15 24.99 -11.22 8.03
C SER A 15 25.51 -10.60 9.32
N SER A 16 24.83 -9.60 9.87
CA SER A 16 24.85 -9.19 11.30
C SER A 16 24.18 -7.82 11.42
N SER A 17 23.29 -7.46 12.35
CA SER A 17 22.53 -8.13 13.41
C SER A 17 21.56 -7.03 13.88
N THR A 18 20.25 -7.20 13.75
CA THR A 18 19.35 -7.21 14.91
C THR A 18 18.13 -8.06 14.58
N LYS A 19 18.28 -9.38 14.69
CA LYS A 19 17.16 -10.32 14.91
C LYS A 19 16.75 -10.25 16.39
N ASP A 20 16.33 -9.09 16.88
CA ASP A 20 15.89 -8.95 18.28
C ASP A 20 14.70 -8.00 18.39
N LEU A 21 13.62 -8.43 17.74
CA LEU A 21 12.22 -8.30 18.12
C LEU A 21 11.49 -8.94 16.94
N LYS A 22 11.14 -10.23 17.04
CA LYS A 22 10.04 -10.74 16.22
C LYS A 22 8.81 -10.01 16.71
N GLU A 23 8.62 -8.76 16.29
CA GLU A 23 7.35 -8.10 16.45
C GLU A 23 6.33 -9.03 15.80
N ASP A 24 5.31 -9.40 16.58
CA ASP A 24 4.24 -10.22 16.08
C ASP A 24 3.66 -9.55 14.84
N LYS A 25 3.48 -10.29 13.75
CA LYS A 25 2.92 -9.76 12.50
C LYS A 25 1.58 -9.06 12.77
N GLY A 26 0.81 -9.55 13.75
CA GLY A 26 -0.41 -8.90 14.22
C GLY A 26 -0.17 -7.52 14.84
N ALA A 27 0.86 -7.36 15.67
CA ALA A 27 1.23 -6.08 16.27
C ALA A 27 1.71 -5.06 15.23
N ILE A 28 2.51 -5.50 14.25
CA ILE A 28 2.96 -4.65 13.14
C ILE A 28 1.76 -4.12 12.34
N LYS A 29 0.88 -5.02 11.89
CA LYS A 29 -0.32 -4.65 11.12
C LYS A 29 -1.23 -3.69 11.89
N LYS A 30 -1.36 -3.89 13.21
CA LYS A 30 -2.11 -2.96 14.06
C LYS A 30 -1.48 -1.58 14.09
N LYS A 31 -0.16 -1.47 14.30
CA LYS A 31 0.56 -0.18 14.27
C LYS A 31 0.39 0.53 12.92
N GLN A 32 0.46 -0.21 11.81
CA GLN A 32 0.26 0.32 10.46
C GLN A 32 -1.16 0.87 10.28
N LEU A 33 -2.18 0.11 10.69
CA LEU A 33 -3.58 0.54 10.61
C LEU A 33 -3.85 1.75 11.50
N ASP A 34 -3.32 1.78 12.73
CA ASP A 34 -3.47 2.91 13.65
C ASP A 34 -2.80 4.17 13.07
N TYR A 35 -1.57 4.05 12.54
CA TYR A 35 -0.89 5.15 11.86
C TYR A 35 -1.67 5.64 10.64
N LEU A 36 -2.23 4.75 9.82
CA LEU A 36 -3.03 5.18 8.67
C LEU A 36 -4.30 5.92 9.10
N LYS A 37 -4.96 5.49 10.17
CA LYS A 37 -6.15 6.18 10.71
C LYS A 37 -5.82 7.60 11.19
N GLU A 38 -4.65 7.81 11.80
CA GLU A 38 -4.17 9.16 12.16
C GLU A 38 -3.92 10.04 10.92
N HIS A 39 -3.63 9.42 9.77
CA HIS A 39 -3.34 10.08 8.50
C HIS A 39 -4.43 9.89 7.44
N GLU A 40 -5.66 9.58 7.84
CA GLU A 40 -6.76 9.23 6.92
C GLU A 40 -7.03 10.31 5.87
N GLN A 41 -6.79 11.57 6.21
CA GLN A 41 -7.01 12.71 5.32
C GLN A 41 -6.20 12.61 4.01
N LYS A 42 -4.98 12.04 4.06
CA LYS A 42 -4.16 11.82 2.85
C LYS A 42 -4.87 10.89 1.86
N VAL A 43 -5.48 9.81 2.35
CA VAL A 43 -6.25 8.87 1.51
C VAL A 43 -7.51 9.54 0.98
N VAL A 44 -8.23 10.28 1.84
CA VAL A 44 -9.44 11.03 1.46
C VAL A 44 -9.14 12.01 0.33
N ASP A 45 -8.06 12.79 0.45
CA ASP A 45 -7.68 13.79 -0.54
C ASP A 45 -7.32 13.14 -1.88
N LEU A 46 -6.60 12.02 -1.85
CA LEU A 46 -6.26 11.25 -3.06
C LEU A 46 -7.51 10.72 -3.78
N VAL A 47 -8.47 10.15 -3.03
CA VAL A 47 -9.72 9.64 -3.61
C VAL A 47 -10.57 10.80 -4.17
N LYS A 48 -10.68 11.92 -3.46
CA LYS A 48 -11.39 13.11 -3.95
C LYS A 48 -10.77 13.69 -5.22
N ALA A 49 -9.45 13.62 -5.35
CA ALA A 49 -8.75 14.11 -6.53
C ALA A 49 -9.09 13.33 -7.82
N GLN A 50 -9.59 12.09 -7.71
CA GLN A 50 -9.98 11.30 -8.89
C GLN A 50 -11.17 11.89 -9.65
N ASN A 51 -12.15 12.47 -8.94
CA ASN A 51 -13.36 13.01 -9.56
C ASN A 51 -13.94 14.16 -8.73
N SER A 52 -14.17 15.32 -9.38
CA SER A 52 -14.69 16.53 -8.72
C SER A 52 -16.11 16.38 -8.16
N LYS A 53 -16.85 15.32 -8.52
CA LYS A 53 -18.19 15.00 -8.00
C LYS A 53 -18.16 14.27 -6.65
N VAL A 54 -16.97 13.96 -6.12
CA VAL A 54 -16.81 13.33 -4.79
C VAL A 54 -16.92 14.41 -3.71
N GLU A 55 -18.01 14.36 -2.95
CA GLU A 55 -18.30 15.26 -1.83
C GLU A 55 -17.75 14.69 -0.50
N SER A 56 -17.94 13.39 -0.29
CA SER A 56 -17.45 12.66 0.89
C SER A 56 -16.83 11.32 0.53
N VAL A 57 -15.88 10.88 1.35
CA VAL A 57 -15.19 9.59 1.25
C VAL A 57 -15.37 8.88 2.58
N GLN A 58 -15.77 7.61 2.55
CA GLN A 58 -15.89 6.75 3.71
C GLN A 58 -14.89 5.60 3.56
N ILE A 59 -14.00 5.40 4.54
CA ILE A 59 -13.03 4.31 4.54
C ILE A 59 -13.62 3.11 5.29
N ASP A 60 -13.54 1.93 4.70
CA ASP A 60 -13.94 0.66 5.30
C ASP A 60 -12.73 -0.03 5.92
N TRP A 61 -12.42 0.34 7.17
CA TRP A 61 -11.25 -0.16 7.88
C TRP A 61 -11.26 -1.67 8.09
N ASP A 62 -12.44 -2.28 8.21
CA ASP A 62 -12.59 -3.72 8.45
C ASP A 62 -12.20 -4.55 7.21
N HIS A 63 -12.28 -3.94 6.02
CA HIS A 63 -11.87 -4.55 4.75
C HIS A 63 -10.41 -4.29 4.38
N THR A 64 -9.60 -3.69 5.27
CA THR A 64 -8.17 -3.45 5.03
C THR A 64 -7.42 -4.78 4.81
N GLN A 65 -6.57 -4.82 3.79
CA GLN A 65 -5.80 -6.01 3.42
C GLN A 65 -4.31 -5.71 3.37
N TRP A 66 -3.50 -6.75 3.57
CA TRP A 66 -2.04 -6.71 3.41
C TRP A 66 -1.65 -7.77 2.39
N GLY A 67 -0.84 -7.39 1.41
CA GLY A 67 -0.41 -8.27 0.34
C GLY A 67 1.08 -8.15 0.08
N ASP A 68 1.64 -9.23 -0.46
CA ASP A 68 2.94 -9.22 -1.09
C ASP A 68 2.72 -8.79 -2.55
N GLY A 69 3.51 -7.85 -3.05
CA GLY A 69 3.42 -7.41 -4.44
C GLY A 69 4.05 -8.37 -5.44
N GLY A 70 3.89 -8.03 -6.71
CA GLY A 70 4.49 -8.73 -7.84
C GLY A 70 5.58 -7.89 -8.51
N LEU A 71 6.04 -8.33 -9.68
CA LEU A 71 7.13 -7.67 -10.42
C LEU A 71 6.90 -6.17 -10.71
N THR A 72 5.65 -5.71 -10.75
CA THR A 72 5.26 -4.33 -11.10
C THR A 72 4.65 -3.55 -9.93
N THR A 73 4.57 -4.11 -8.72
CA THR A 73 4.03 -3.45 -7.53
C THR A 73 5.05 -3.51 -6.38
N PRO A 74 4.92 -2.66 -5.34
CA PRO A 74 5.83 -2.71 -4.20
C PRO A 74 5.85 -4.09 -3.57
N GLU A 75 7.00 -4.54 -3.07
CA GLU A 75 7.17 -5.89 -2.50
C GLU A 75 6.15 -6.21 -1.40
N TYR A 76 5.74 -5.20 -0.63
CA TYR A 76 4.68 -5.29 0.37
C TYR A 76 3.80 -4.05 0.32
N TYR A 77 2.49 -4.24 0.46
CA TYR A 77 1.53 -3.14 0.46
C TYR A 77 0.35 -3.42 1.38
N MET A 78 -0.32 -2.35 1.78
CA MET A 78 -1.60 -2.36 2.46
C MET A 78 -2.65 -1.73 1.54
N SER A 79 -3.76 -2.42 1.32
CA SER A 79 -4.89 -1.91 0.56
C SER A 79 -6.01 -1.49 1.48
N VAL A 80 -6.54 -0.29 1.23
CA VAL A 80 -7.76 0.21 1.88
C VAL A 80 -8.83 0.47 0.84
N PHE A 81 -10.07 0.22 1.26
CA PHE A 81 -11.24 0.33 0.41
C PHE A 81 -12.28 1.21 1.08
N GLY A 82 -13.28 1.60 0.31
CA GLY A 82 -14.33 2.42 0.88
C GLY A 82 -15.43 2.77 -0.10
N ARG A 83 -16.25 3.74 0.32
CA ARG A 83 -17.38 4.30 -0.43
C ARG A 83 -17.17 5.80 -0.64
N ILE A 84 -17.97 6.38 -1.52
CA ILE A 84 -18.09 7.83 -1.69
C ILE A 84 -19.54 8.27 -1.50
N ASN A 85 -19.74 9.53 -1.11
CA ASN A 85 -21.04 10.20 -1.12
C ASN A 85 -22.17 9.46 -0.37
N ASN A 86 -21.82 8.56 0.56
CA ASN A 86 -22.77 7.64 1.22
C ASN A 86 -23.52 6.70 0.26
N ILE A 87 -22.96 6.43 -0.91
CA ILE A 87 -23.55 5.53 -1.92
C ILE A 87 -23.09 4.10 -1.62
N GLU A 88 -24.03 3.23 -1.21
CA GLU A 88 -23.72 1.84 -0.83
C GLU A 88 -23.08 1.03 -1.96
N GLU A 89 -23.56 1.23 -3.19
CA GLU A 89 -23.04 0.53 -4.39
C GLU A 89 -21.74 1.14 -4.93
N SER A 90 -21.18 2.14 -4.24
CA SER A 90 -19.90 2.73 -4.64
C SER A 90 -18.72 1.95 -4.07
N SER A 91 -17.61 1.95 -4.79
CA SER A 91 -16.36 1.38 -4.32
C SER A 91 -15.15 2.11 -4.88
N TRP A 92 -14.04 2.07 -4.15
CA TRP A 92 -12.72 2.52 -4.57
C TRP A 92 -11.66 1.72 -3.79
N GLY A 93 -10.43 1.71 -4.30
CA GLY A 93 -9.27 1.08 -3.62
C GLY A 93 -8.01 1.92 -3.73
N VAL A 94 -7.31 2.08 -2.62
CA VAL A 94 -5.99 2.73 -2.55
C VAL A 94 -4.99 1.73 -1.99
N ASP A 95 -3.87 1.59 -2.69
CA ASP A 95 -2.75 0.77 -2.26
C ASP A 95 -1.65 1.67 -1.69
N ILE A 96 -1.09 1.23 -0.57
CA ILE A 96 -0.10 1.98 0.21
C ILE A 96 1.14 1.09 0.35
N PRO A 97 2.27 1.47 -0.27
CA PRO A 97 3.52 0.72 -0.14
C PRO A 97 3.98 0.64 1.33
N ILE A 98 4.58 -0.49 1.68
CA ILE A 98 5.20 -0.72 2.99
C ILE A 98 6.72 -0.81 2.79
N ASN A 99 7.46 -0.01 3.55
CA ASN A 99 8.92 0.01 3.54
C ASN A 99 9.51 -1.24 4.21
N GLU A 100 10.81 -1.49 3.99
CA GLU A 100 11.53 -2.61 4.61
C GLU A 100 11.50 -2.58 6.16
N ASP A 101 11.36 -1.41 6.76
CA ASP A 101 11.23 -1.21 8.21
C ASP A 101 9.79 -1.38 8.75
N ASN A 102 8.86 -1.84 7.91
CA ASN A 102 7.42 -2.00 8.15
C ASN A 102 6.62 -0.70 8.32
N THR A 103 7.18 0.47 7.99
CA THR A 103 6.44 1.73 7.97
C THR A 103 5.65 1.90 6.67
N LEU A 104 4.56 2.69 6.70
CA LEU A 104 3.78 3.02 5.50
C LEU A 104 4.42 4.18 4.74
N ASN A 105 4.57 4.03 3.42
CA ASN A 105 4.97 5.11 2.53
C ASN A 105 3.73 5.83 1.97
N LEU A 106 3.21 6.80 2.73
CA LEU A 106 2.03 7.56 2.34
C LEU A 106 2.27 8.53 1.18
N ASP A 107 3.52 8.80 0.80
CA ASP A 107 3.83 9.71 -0.29
C ASP A 107 3.85 8.98 -1.65
N GLU A 108 3.96 7.65 -1.62
CA GLU A 108 3.90 6.76 -2.80
C GLU A 108 2.60 5.96 -2.90
N MET A 109 1.58 6.31 -2.13
CA MET A 109 0.25 5.71 -2.25
C MET A 109 -0.34 5.96 -3.65
N TYR A 110 -1.11 5.02 -4.16
CA TYR A 110 -1.69 5.10 -5.50
C TYR A 110 -3.09 4.47 -5.57
N ILE A 111 -3.83 4.80 -6.62
CA ILE A 111 -5.16 4.22 -6.88
C ILE A 111 -4.99 2.79 -7.36
N GLY A 112 -5.33 1.84 -6.49
CA GLY A 112 -5.38 0.41 -6.81
C GLY A 112 -6.67 0.01 -7.52
N SER A 113 -7.74 0.78 -7.34
CA SER A 113 -9.02 0.63 -8.06
C SER A 113 -9.75 1.96 -8.17
N ASP A 114 -10.10 2.33 -9.40
CA ASP A 114 -10.88 3.54 -9.70
C ASP A 114 -12.22 3.55 -8.96
N ILE A 115 -12.77 4.74 -8.78
CA ILE A 115 -14.12 4.91 -8.23
C ILE A 115 -15.15 4.27 -9.16
N ARG A 116 -15.98 3.38 -8.61
CA ARG A 116 -17.08 2.73 -9.32
C ARG A 116 -18.40 2.89 -8.58
N ILE A 117 -19.52 2.87 -9.30
CA ILE A 117 -20.88 2.79 -8.77
C ILE A 117 -21.62 1.67 -9.51
N GLY A 118 -22.14 0.69 -8.78
CA GLY A 118 -22.82 -0.48 -9.38
C GLY A 118 -21.91 -1.25 -10.35
N GLY A 119 -20.59 -1.26 -10.07
CA GLY A 119 -19.56 -1.89 -10.91
C GLY A 119 -19.09 -1.07 -12.13
N ARG A 120 -19.72 0.08 -12.43
CA ARG A 120 -19.37 0.95 -13.56
C ARG A 120 -18.45 2.08 -13.10
N LEU A 121 -17.56 2.55 -13.98
CA LEU A 121 -16.67 3.68 -13.70
C LEU A 121 -17.51 4.94 -13.36
N PHE A 122 -17.06 5.68 -12.36
CA PHE A 122 -17.69 6.93 -11.95
C PHE A 122 -17.13 8.11 -12.78
N GLU A 123 -17.98 8.63 -13.67
CA GLU A 123 -17.70 9.79 -14.54
C GLU A 123 -18.28 11.07 -13.95
#